data_AF-A0A2E9PHG7-F1
#
_entry.id   AF-A0A2E9PHG7-F1
#
_cell.length_a   1.000
_cell.length_b   1.000
_cell.length_c   1.000
_cell.angle_alpha   90.00
_cell.angle_beta   90.00
_cell.angle_gamma   90.00
#
_symmetry.space_group_name_H-M   'P 1'
#
loop_
_entity.id
_entity.type
_entity.pdbx_description
1 polymer ?
#
loop_
_entity_poly.entity_id
_entity_poly.type
_entity_poly.pdbx_seq_one_letter_code
_entity_poly.pdbx_strand_id
1 'polypeptide(L)'
;MLSSLRVSHRLLLGFGLIITMLVIVTVMGIDEVDTIDKKMTTINDVNSVKQRYAINFRGSVHDRAIAIRDVVLLDSLSEVQSVIREINQLANFYKESASPMERMLATDSTPQERKMMQRIKEIETCTLPLVKQIITLRLQGNRVDSKEILLTRAKLAFIDWLAAINAFIDYQEQQNQVKTDEVRTATGAFTGVMIVATTIAILIAILVTWLFIAYFKRQLGGEPHEIAEILLTMANGKIGNHVESKHSGSVLHSLARLQHQLNSTVKGINHSADSITRQSQTESDSSGNLDF
;
A
#
# COMPACT_ATOMS: atom_id res chain seq x y z
N MET A 1 -11.93 -23.40 -27.69
CA MET A 1 -12.32 -24.01 -26.40
C MET A 1 -13.35 -23.21 -25.59
N LEU A 2 -13.38 -21.86 -25.65
CA LEU A 2 -14.37 -21.06 -24.91
C LEU A 2 -15.81 -21.10 -25.45
N SER A 3 -16.03 -21.58 -26.69
CA SER A 3 -17.35 -21.53 -27.36
C SER A 3 -18.35 -22.58 -26.90
N SER A 4 -17.96 -23.60 -26.13
CA SER A 4 -18.83 -24.67 -25.62
C SER A 4 -19.26 -24.51 -24.15
N LEU A 5 -18.74 -23.50 -23.43
CA LEU A 5 -19.07 -23.27 -22.02
C LEU A 5 -20.48 -22.67 -21.84
N ARG A 6 -21.19 -23.03 -20.78
CA ARG A 6 -22.46 -22.35 -20.43
C ARG A 6 -22.23 -20.86 -20.22
N VAL A 7 -23.20 -20.02 -20.61
CA VAL A 7 -23.13 -18.55 -20.48
C VAL A 7 -22.78 -18.11 -19.05
N SER A 8 -23.34 -18.80 -18.05
CA SER A 8 -23.06 -18.55 -16.63
C SER A 8 -21.58 -18.70 -16.25
N HIS A 9 -20.90 -19.73 -16.76
CA HIS A 9 -19.49 -19.98 -16.46
C HIS A 9 -18.59 -18.94 -17.12
N ARG A 10 -18.99 -18.41 -18.27
CA ARG A 10 -18.25 -17.33 -18.95
C ARG A 10 -18.38 -16.03 -18.19
N LEU A 11 -19.59 -15.66 -17.75
CA LEU A 11 -19.81 -14.50 -16.88
C LEU A 11 -18.98 -14.63 -15.60
N LEU A 12 -19.00 -15.80 -14.95
CA LEU A 12 -18.20 -16.06 -13.76
C LEU A 12 -16.69 -15.89 -14.03
N LEU A 13 -16.18 -16.37 -15.16
CA LEU A 13 -14.77 -16.20 -15.54
C LEU A 13 -14.41 -14.73 -15.80
N GLY A 14 -15.28 -13.97 -16.48
CA GLY A 14 -15.06 -12.56 -16.79
C GLY A 14 -15.05 -11.68 -15.53
N PHE A 15 -16.07 -11.81 -14.69
CA PHE A 15 -16.13 -11.10 -13.42
C PHE A 15 -15.08 -11.61 -12.43
N GLY A 16 -14.82 -12.92 -12.40
CA GLY A 16 -13.78 -13.53 -11.59
C GLY A 16 -12.40 -12.96 -11.91
N LEU A 17 -12.05 -12.81 -13.19
CA LEU A 17 -10.80 -12.20 -13.62
C LEU A 17 -10.62 -10.77 -13.09
N ILE A 18 -11.68 -9.95 -13.19
CA ILE A 18 -11.66 -8.56 -12.69
C ILE A 18 -11.47 -8.53 -11.17
N ILE A 19 -12.21 -9.37 -10.44
CA ILE A 19 -12.09 -9.49 -8.99
C ILE A 19 -10.67 -9.95 -8.61
N THR A 20 -10.12 -10.96 -9.29
CA THR A 20 -8.75 -11.43 -9.06
C THR A 20 -7.73 -10.31 -9.31
N MET A 21 -7.89 -9.51 -10.37
CA MET A 21 -7.02 -8.35 -10.60
C MET A 21 -7.11 -7.33 -9.47
N LEU A 22 -8.32 -7.02 -9.01
CA LEU A 22 -8.51 -6.07 -7.92
C LEU A 22 -7.84 -6.56 -6.64
N VAL A 23 -7.98 -7.85 -6.32
CA VAL A 23 -7.29 -8.48 -5.19
C VAL A 23 -5.77 -8.39 -5.35
N ILE A 24 -5.21 -8.71 -6.51
CA ILE A 24 -3.75 -8.62 -6.76
C ILE A 24 -3.24 -7.19 -6.54
N VAL A 25 -3.90 -6.20 -7.14
CA VAL A 25 -3.53 -4.78 -6.98
C VAL A 25 -3.62 -4.34 -5.52
N THR A 26 -4.63 -4.82 -4.80
CA THR A 26 -4.82 -4.51 -3.37
C THR A 26 -3.71 -5.13 -2.52
N VAL A 27 -3.38 -6.40 -2.75
CA VAL A 27 -2.31 -7.10 -2.02
C VAL A 27 -0.95 -6.46 -2.28
N MET A 28 -0.64 -6.11 -3.53
CA MET A 28 0.57 -5.34 -3.86
C MET A 28 0.60 -3.98 -3.16
N GLY A 29 -0.56 -3.31 -3.11
CA GLY A 29 -0.71 -2.05 -2.37
C GLY A 29 -0.40 -2.19 -0.88
N ILE A 30 -0.90 -3.24 -0.25
CA ILE A 30 -0.68 -3.51 1.18
C ILE A 30 0.80 -3.81 1.46
N ASP A 31 1.44 -4.67 0.66
CA ASP A 31 2.85 -5.08 0.88
C ASP A 31 3.82 -3.89 0.81
N GLU A 32 3.60 -2.97 -0.13
CA GLU A 32 4.42 -1.77 -0.24
C GLU A 32 4.15 -0.80 0.93
N VAL A 33 2.89 -0.59 1.31
CA VAL A 33 2.52 0.26 2.45
C VAL A 33 3.14 -0.27 3.74
N ASP A 34 3.11 -1.58 3.97
CA ASP A 34 3.75 -2.23 5.12
C ASP A 34 5.28 -2.05 5.09
N THR A 35 5.90 -2.06 3.92
CA THR A 35 7.33 -1.82 3.76
C THR A 35 7.70 -0.37 4.10
N ILE A 36 6.90 0.59 3.63
CA ILE A 36 7.06 2.02 3.97
C ILE A 36 6.89 2.23 5.47
N ASP A 37 5.86 1.63 6.08
CA ASP A 37 5.55 1.73 7.50
C ASP A 37 6.71 1.21 8.38
N LYS A 38 7.26 0.03 8.06
CA LYS A 38 8.43 -0.52 8.76
C LYS A 38 9.65 0.39 8.67
N LYS A 39 9.93 0.97 7.50
CA LYS A 39 11.05 1.90 7.33
C LYS A 39 10.83 3.18 8.13
N MET A 40 9.62 3.75 8.07
CA MET A 40 9.25 4.95 8.84
C MET A 40 9.31 4.73 10.34
N THR A 41 8.82 3.59 10.83
CA THR A 41 8.94 3.16 12.23
C THR A 41 10.41 3.10 12.65
N THR A 42 11.28 2.52 11.81
CA THR A 42 12.71 2.45 12.15
C THR A 42 13.39 3.82 12.17
N ILE A 43 13.02 4.73 11.26
CA ILE A 43 13.53 6.10 11.25
C ILE A 43 13.08 6.85 12.51
N ASN A 44 11.78 6.85 12.81
CA ASN A 44 11.19 7.67 13.86
C ASN A 44 11.39 7.08 15.26
N ASP A 45 11.14 5.79 15.43
CA ASP A 45 11.02 5.19 16.76
C ASP A 45 12.31 4.51 17.23
N VAL A 46 13.24 4.24 16.30
CA VAL A 46 14.53 3.63 16.63
C VAL A 46 15.66 4.63 16.45
N ASN A 47 15.96 5.03 15.22
CA ASN A 47 17.14 5.83 14.92
C ASN A 47 17.04 7.25 15.51
N SER A 48 15.90 7.93 15.32
CA SER A 48 15.70 9.29 15.85
C SER A 48 15.68 9.33 17.38
N VAL A 49 15.16 8.28 18.02
CA VAL A 49 15.23 8.15 19.49
C VAL A 49 16.67 7.95 19.96
N LYS A 50 17.45 7.09 19.30
CA LYS A 50 18.89 6.95 19.59
C LYS A 50 19.63 8.28 19.40
N GLN A 51 19.37 8.99 18.31
CA GLN A 51 19.96 10.30 18.05
C GLN A 51 19.58 11.32 19.14
N ARG A 52 18.32 11.32 19.59
CA ARG A 52 17.85 12.19 20.68
C ARG A 52 18.60 11.94 21.99
N TYR A 53 18.78 10.68 22.40
CA TYR A 53 19.58 10.36 23.59
C TYR A 53 21.05 10.78 23.43
N ALA A 54 21.64 10.62 22.26
CA ALA A 54 23.00 11.08 22.00
C ALA A 54 23.11 12.62 22.04
N ILE A 55 22.09 13.35 21.58
CA ILE A 55 22.01 14.82 21.74
C ILE A 55 21.93 15.19 23.24
N ASN A 56 21.16 14.46 24.05
CA ASN A 56 21.11 14.67 25.50
C ASN A 56 22.47 14.39 26.16
N PHE A 57 23.20 13.36 25.71
CA PHE A 57 24.58 13.13 26.15
C PHE A 57 25.45 14.34 25.86
N ARG A 58 25.40 14.86 24.62
CA ARG A 58 26.19 16.02 24.20
C ARG A 58 25.89 17.23 25.07
N GLY A 59 24.60 17.51 25.31
CA GLY A 59 24.16 18.61 26.18
C GLY A 59 24.73 18.48 27.59
N SER A 60 24.51 17.34 28.24
CA SER A 60 25.06 17.07 29.57
C SER A 60 26.58 17.20 29.64
N VAL A 61 27.30 16.60 28.68
CA VAL A 61 28.77 16.62 28.67
C VAL A 61 29.30 18.04 28.44
N HIS A 62 28.65 18.82 27.57
CA HIS A 62 29.00 20.21 27.32
C HIS A 62 28.81 21.07 28.58
N ASP A 63 27.64 21.01 29.19
CA ASP A 63 27.31 21.81 30.36
C ASP A 63 28.18 21.41 31.56
N ARG A 64 28.50 20.12 31.71
CA ARG A 64 29.43 19.63 32.75
C ARG A 64 30.86 20.11 32.52
N ALA A 65 31.30 20.29 31.28
CA ALA A 65 32.60 20.86 30.97
C ALA A 65 32.69 22.35 31.38
N ILE A 66 31.58 23.08 31.29
CA ILE A 66 31.45 24.46 31.78
C ILE A 66 31.43 24.46 33.31
N ALA A 67 30.55 23.66 33.92
CA ALA A 67 30.38 23.59 35.36
C ALA A 67 31.68 23.17 36.08
N ILE A 68 32.44 22.20 35.55
CA ILE A 68 33.71 21.79 36.17
C ILE A 68 34.78 22.88 36.08
N ARG A 69 34.75 23.71 35.03
CA ARG A 69 35.60 24.90 34.95
C ARG A 69 35.21 25.90 36.04
N ASP A 70 33.92 26.12 36.22
CA ASP A 70 33.41 27.08 37.21
C ASP A 70 33.72 26.61 38.65
N VAL A 71 33.70 25.30 38.94
CA VAL A 71 34.22 24.74 40.21
C VAL A 71 35.64 25.22 40.51
N VAL A 72 36.53 25.25 39.52
CA VAL A 72 37.92 25.70 39.69
C VAL A 72 38.06 27.22 39.77
N LEU A 73 37.20 27.95 39.04
CA LEU A 73 37.33 29.40 38.88
C LEU A 73 36.58 30.21 39.95
N LEU A 74 35.51 29.70 40.55
CA LEU A 74 34.77 30.43 41.59
C LEU A 74 35.61 30.56 42.87
N ASP A 75 35.48 31.69 43.57
CA ASP A 75 36.23 31.96 44.79
C ASP A 75 35.52 31.40 46.03
N SER A 76 34.19 31.52 46.09
CA SER A 76 33.37 31.08 47.22
C SER A 76 33.11 29.57 47.22
N LEU A 77 33.35 28.91 48.37
CA LEU A 77 33.01 27.50 48.55
C LEU A 77 31.49 27.24 48.53
N SER A 78 30.65 28.22 48.91
CA SER A 78 29.19 28.05 48.85
C SER A 78 28.68 27.99 47.41
N GLU A 79 29.27 28.79 46.51
CA GLU A 79 28.98 28.78 45.08
C GLU A 79 29.49 27.49 44.44
N VAL A 80 30.71 27.05 44.78
CA VAL A 80 31.27 25.76 44.34
C VAL A 80 30.34 24.61 44.68
N GLN A 81 29.76 24.58 45.89
CA GLN A 81 28.81 23.54 46.27
C GLN A 81 27.52 23.58 45.44
N SER A 82 27.10 24.76 44.97
CA SER A 82 25.96 24.88 44.06
C SER A 82 26.27 24.28 42.69
N VAL A 83 27.44 24.60 42.13
CA VAL A 83 27.88 24.03 40.85
C VAL A 83 28.10 22.52 40.94
N ILE A 84 28.56 21.99 42.07
CA ILE A 84 28.65 20.53 42.29
C ILE A 84 27.26 19.87 42.23
N ARG A 85 26.22 20.51 42.78
CA ARG A 85 24.83 20.00 42.66
C ARG A 85 24.37 19.98 41.21
N GLU A 86 24.67 21.02 40.44
CA GLU A 86 24.39 21.08 39.00
C GLU A 86 25.11 19.96 38.23
N ILE A 87 26.41 19.74 38.49
CA ILE A 87 27.16 18.62 37.88
C ILE A 87 26.48 17.28 38.15
N ASN A 88 25.97 17.06 39.37
CA ASN A 88 25.26 15.83 39.72
C ASN A 88 23.91 15.72 39.00
N GLN A 89 23.18 16.82 38.84
CA GLN A 89 21.93 16.86 38.06
C GLN A 89 22.20 16.52 36.59
N LEU A 90 23.20 17.14 35.98
CA LEU A 90 23.61 16.86 34.60
C LEU A 90 24.07 15.41 34.42
N ALA A 91 24.79 14.85 35.40
CA ALA A 91 25.18 13.45 35.40
C ALA A 91 23.97 12.50 35.48
N ASN A 92 22.93 12.85 36.23
CA ASN A 92 21.69 12.09 36.28
C ASN A 92 20.91 12.20 34.96
N PHE A 93 20.80 13.39 34.38
CA PHE A 93 20.19 13.60 33.07
C PHE A 93 20.86 12.77 31.96
N TYR A 94 22.20 12.66 31.99
CA TYR A 94 22.93 11.76 31.11
C TYR A 94 22.50 10.30 31.31
N LYS A 95 22.44 9.84 32.56
CA LYS A 95 22.05 8.45 32.89
C LYS A 95 20.61 8.11 32.48
N GLU A 96 19.70 9.06 32.60
CA GLU A 96 18.30 8.92 32.15
C GLU A 96 18.20 8.62 30.65
N SER A 97 19.13 9.15 29.85
CA SER A 97 19.25 8.81 28.43
C SER A 97 20.11 7.56 28.18
N ALA A 98 21.06 7.25 29.07
CA ALA A 98 21.99 6.14 28.89
C ALA A 98 21.33 4.77 29.06
N SER A 99 20.50 4.60 30.08
CA SER A 99 19.79 3.33 30.32
C SER A 99 18.86 2.90 29.17
N PRO A 100 17.96 3.75 28.64
CA PRO A 100 17.16 3.38 27.48
C PRO A 100 18.00 3.20 26.21
N MET A 101 19.03 4.03 25.98
CA MET A 101 19.96 3.84 24.87
C MET A 101 20.63 2.45 24.89
N GLU A 102 21.16 2.02 26.03
CA GLU A 102 21.79 0.70 26.17
C GLU A 102 20.80 -0.43 25.87
N ARG A 103 19.55 -0.32 26.34
CA ARG A 103 18.48 -1.30 26.03
C ARG A 103 18.15 -1.35 24.55
N MET A 104 18.02 -0.19 23.89
CA MET A 104 17.77 -0.14 22.45
C MET A 104 18.93 -0.76 21.67
N LEU A 105 20.17 -0.47 22.05
CA LEU A 105 21.34 -1.04 21.38
C LEU A 105 21.50 -2.55 21.64
N ALA A 106 20.99 -3.08 22.75
CA ALA A 106 20.99 -4.52 22.99
C ALA A 106 20.00 -5.26 22.07
N THR A 107 18.86 -4.64 21.77
CA THR A 107 17.80 -5.25 20.93
C THR A 107 18.04 -5.02 19.44
N ASP A 108 18.36 -3.79 19.04
CA ASP A 108 18.50 -3.38 17.64
C ASP A 108 19.71 -2.44 17.49
N SER A 109 20.84 -3.02 17.09
CA SER A 109 22.04 -2.26 16.76
C SER A 109 22.89 -2.90 15.67
N THR A 110 23.47 -2.04 14.86
CA THR A 110 24.56 -2.34 13.96
C THR A 110 25.88 -2.52 14.74
N PRO A 111 26.85 -3.29 14.21
CA PRO A 111 28.17 -3.41 14.80
C PRO A 111 28.87 -2.06 15.00
N GLN A 112 28.63 -1.11 14.09
CA GLN A 112 29.21 0.23 14.14
C GLN A 112 28.63 1.06 15.31
N GLU A 113 27.30 1.02 15.53
CA GLU A 113 26.68 1.69 16.69
C GLU A 113 27.26 1.16 18.01
N ARG A 114 27.40 -0.17 18.12
CA ARG A 114 27.98 -0.80 19.33
C ARG A 114 29.41 -0.34 19.57
N LYS A 115 30.23 -0.30 18.52
CA LYS A 115 31.63 0.16 18.60
C LYS A 115 31.73 1.62 19.02
N MET A 116 30.90 2.49 18.42
CA MET A 116 30.89 3.92 18.75
C MET A 116 30.40 4.16 20.18
N MET A 117 29.35 3.45 20.62
CA MET A 117 28.86 3.55 22.00
C MET A 117 29.87 3.03 23.02
N GLN A 118 30.56 1.93 22.72
CA GLN A 118 31.65 1.43 23.56
C GLN A 118 32.74 2.49 23.71
N ARG A 119 33.14 3.16 22.62
CA ARG A 119 34.13 4.24 22.66
C ARG A 119 33.68 5.40 23.56
N ILE A 120 32.42 5.81 23.47
CA ILE A 120 31.84 6.84 24.35
C ILE A 120 31.96 6.41 25.82
N LYS A 121 31.62 5.16 26.15
CA LYS A 121 31.68 4.61 27.51
C LYS A 121 33.10 4.49 28.07
N GLU A 122 34.07 4.15 27.22
CA GLU A 122 35.49 4.12 27.58
C GLU A 122 36.00 5.52 27.94
N ILE A 123 35.66 6.53 27.13
CA ILE A 123 36.03 7.93 27.39
C ILE A 123 35.35 8.43 28.67
N GLU A 124 34.06 8.15 28.85
CA GLU A 124 33.33 8.46 30.08
C GLU A 124 34.05 7.88 31.31
N THR A 125 34.40 6.59 31.28
CA THR A 125 35.09 5.89 32.37
C THR A 125 36.43 6.52 32.71
N CYS A 126 37.15 7.05 31.72
CA CYS A 126 38.42 7.76 31.93
C CYS A 126 38.22 9.21 32.42
N THR A 127 37.12 9.86 32.03
CA THR A 127 36.86 11.28 32.31
C THR A 127 36.27 11.51 33.70
N LEU A 128 35.34 10.66 34.15
CA LEU A 128 34.66 10.83 35.43
C LEU A 128 35.62 10.87 36.65
N PRO A 129 36.69 10.06 36.72
CA PRO A 129 37.67 10.15 37.79
C PRO A 129 38.39 11.51 37.84
N LEU A 130 38.69 12.13 36.68
CA LEU A 130 39.31 13.45 36.61
C LEU A 130 38.38 14.51 37.20
N VAL A 131 37.08 14.47 36.85
CA VAL A 131 36.07 15.37 37.40
C VAL A 131 36.00 15.24 38.92
N LYS A 132 35.97 14.00 39.44
CA LYS A 132 35.94 13.74 40.88
C LYS A 132 37.21 14.28 41.56
N GLN A 133 38.38 14.07 40.98
CA GLN A 133 39.66 14.54 41.51
C GLN A 133 39.71 16.07 41.58
N ILE A 134 39.26 16.77 40.53
CA ILE A 134 39.17 18.23 40.49
C ILE A 134 38.27 18.75 41.61
N ILE A 135 37.08 18.17 41.77
CA ILE A 135 36.13 18.55 42.83
C ILE A 135 36.76 18.33 44.22
N THR A 136 37.38 17.17 44.46
CA THR A 136 38.03 16.87 45.75
C THR A 136 39.14 17.86 46.07
N LEU A 137 40.05 18.14 45.14
CA LEU A 137 41.13 19.10 45.32
C LEU A 137 40.59 20.51 45.59
N ARG A 138 39.53 20.91 44.86
CA ARG A 138 38.92 22.22 45.06
C ARG A 138 38.31 22.37 46.45
N LEU A 139 37.62 21.34 46.94
CA LEU A 139 37.02 21.33 48.28
C LEU A 139 38.07 21.30 49.40
N GLN A 140 39.27 20.81 49.13
CA GLN A 140 40.43 20.86 50.03
C GLN A 140 41.16 22.22 50.00
N GLY A 141 40.68 23.19 49.21
CA GLY A 141 41.33 24.49 49.03
C GLY A 141 42.48 24.50 48.02
N ASN A 142 42.80 23.36 47.40
CA ASN A 142 43.89 23.24 46.44
C ASN A 142 43.46 23.66 45.02
N ARG A 143 43.45 24.97 44.79
CA ARG A 143 43.06 25.58 43.50
C ARG A 143 44.10 25.37 42.40
N VAL A 144 45.38 25.28 42.75
CA VAL A 144 46.48 25.16 41.78
C VAL A 144 46.43 23.78 41.11
N ASP A 145 46.40 22.71 41.89
CA ASP A 145 46.42 21.34 41.35
C ASP A 145 45.11 21.00 40.63
N SER A 146 43.96 21.49 41.15
CA SER A 146 42.68 21.32 40.45
C SER A 146 42.66 22.02 39.09
N LYS A 147 43.25 23.21 38.99
CA LYS A 147 43.41 23.93 37.70
C LYS A 147 44.36 23.22 36.75
N GLU A 148 45.46 22.67 37.25
CA GLU A 148 46.40 21.92 36.42
C GLU A 148 45.72 20.70 35.77
N ILE A 149 45.02 19.89 36.56
CA ILE A 149 44.29 18.71 36.06
C ILE A 149 43.19 19.12 35.08
N LEU A 150 42.46 20.20 35.37
CA LEU A 150 41.45 20.73 34.47
C LEU A 150 42.02 21.05 33.09
N LEU A 151 43.12 21.81 33.03
CA LEU A 151 43.68 22.33 31.79
C LEU A 151 44.46 21.28 30.99
N THR A 152 45.17 20.38 31.66
CA THR A 152 46.08 19.42 31.01
C THR A 152 45.40 18.10 30.67
N ARG A 153 44.39 17.67 31.44
CA ARG A 153 43.76 16.35 31.28
C ARG A 153 42.26 16.45 31.02
N ALA A 154 41.50 17.07 31.93
CA ALA A 154 40.03 17.03 31.84
C ALA A 154 39.52 17.74 30.59
N LYS A 155 40.10 18.90 30.22
CA LYS A 155 39.75 19.61 28.99
C LYS A 155 39.84 18.71 27.74
N LEU A 156 40.95 17.99 27.57
CA LEU A 156 41.13 17.09 26.43
C LEU A 156 40.13 15.94 26.47
N ALA A 157 39.90 15.36 27.65
CA ALA A 157 38.95 14.27 27.82
C ALA A 157 37.50 14.68 27.48
N PHE A 158 37.07 15.89 27.85
CA PHE A 158 35.76 16.44 27.45
C PHE A 158 35.66 16.71 25.94
N ILE A 159 36.73 17.20 25.31
CA ILE A 159 36.77 17.39 23.85
C ILE A 159 36.60 16.04 23.14
N ASP A 160 37.36 15.03 23.56
CA ASP A 160 37.28 13.68 22.98
C ASP A 160 35.89 13.06 23.19
N TRP A 161 35.29 13.28 24.36
CA TRP A 161 33.96 12.77 24.67
C TRP A 161 32.89 13.41 23.77
N LEU A 162 32.92 14.74 23.62
CA LEU A 162 32.01 15.46 22.73
C LEU A 162 32.21 15.05 21.27
N ALA A 163 33.45 14.86 20.83
CA ALA A 163 33.76 14.39 19.47
C ALA A 163 33.21 12.98 19.21
N ALA A 164 33.36 12.06 20.16
CA ALA A 164 32.82 10.71 20.04
C ALA A 164 31.28 10.69 20.02
N ILE A 165 30.63 11.53 20.83
CA ILE A 165 29.17 11.68 20.82
C ILE A 165 28.70 12.28 19.50
N ASN A 166 29.37 13.33 18.99
CA ASN A 166 29.03 13.95 17.70
C ASN A 166 29.15 12.94 16.56
N ALA A 167 30.22 12.15 16.53
CA ALA A 167 30.38 11.11 15.51
C ALA A 167 29.22 10.10 15.53
N PHE A 168 28.69 9.75 16.73
CA PHE A 168 27.52 8.90 16.83
C PHE A 168 26.24 9.61 16.34
N ILE A 169 26.05 10.89 16.66
CA ILE A 169 24.92 11.69 16.17
C ILE A 169 24.94 11.77 14.64
N ASP A 170 26.09 12.08 14.05
CA ASP A 170 26.28 12.19 12.61
C ASP A 170 26.05 10.86 11.90
N TYR A 171 26.48 9.75 12.51
CA TYR A 171 26.20 8.41 11.99
C TYR A 171 24.69 8.12 11.98
N GLN A 172 23.95 8.45 13.05
CA GLN A 172 22.51 8.24 13.07
C GLN A 172 21.78 9.13 12.07
N GLU A 173 22.23 10.37 11.90
CA GLU A 173 21.73 11.29 10.88
C GLU A 173 21.93 10.71 9.47
N GLN A 174 23.12 10.22 9.16
CA GLN A 174 23.43 9.57 7.88
C GLN A 174 22.53 8.35 7.65
N GLN A 175 22.34 7.49 8.65
CA GLN A 175 21.47 6.32 8.54
C GLN A 175 20.01 6.71 8.31
N ASN A 176 19.55 7.82 8.90
CA ASN A 176 18.21 8.35 8.67
C ASN A 176 18.06 8.92 7.26
N GLN A 177 19.05 9.64 6.75
CA GLN A 177 19.04 10.16 5.38
C GLN A 177 18.98 9.03 4.35
N VAL A 178 19.81 7.99 4.50
CA VAL A 178 19.78 6.80 3.62
C VAL A 178 18.39 6.15 3.61
N LYS A 179 17.81 5.89 4.79
CA LYS A 179 16.47 5.28 4.87
C LYS A 179 15.38 6.19 4.33
N THR A 180 15.50 7.51 4.51
CA THR A 180 14.55 8.49 3.97
C THR A 180 14.59 8.50 2.44
N ASP A 181 15.78 8.46 1.84
CA ASP A 181 15.95 8.36 0.39
C ASP A 181 15.42 7.04 -0.17
N GLU A 182 15.63 5.92 0.55
CA GLU A 182 15.02 4.64 0.20
C GLU A 182 13.49 4.67 0.24
N VAL A 183 12.88 5.32 1.25
CA VAL A 183 11.41 5.47 1.31
C VAL A 183 10.91 6.38 0.18
N ARG A 184 11.64 7.44 -0.14
CA ARG A 184 11.25 8.38 -1.20
C ARG A 184 11.30 7.72 -2.58
N THR A 185 12.34 6.94 -2.84
CA THR A 185 12.48 6.16 -4.09
C THR A 185 11.42 5.06 -4.19
N ALA A 186 11.16 4.32 -3.11
CA ALA A 186 10.10 3.32 -3.04
C ALA A 186 8.71 3.94 -3.31
N THR A 187 8.36 5.04 -2.62
CA THR A 187 7.06 5.74 -2.81
C THR A 187 6.87 6.24 -4.25
N GLY A 188 7.94 6.77 -4.87
CA GLY A 188 7.90 7.23 -6.26
C GLY A 188 7.68 6.09 -7.25
N ALA A 189 8.41 4.98 -7.08
CA ALA A 189 8.25 3.78 -7.90
C ALA A 189 6.87 3.13 -7.70
N PHE A 190 6.40 3.03 -6.45
CA PHE A 190 5.10 2.49 -6.09
C PHE A 190 3.94 3.17 -6.80
N THR A 191 3.93 4.50 -6.79
CA THR A 191 2.89 5.28 -7.47
C THR A 191 2.84 4.93 -8.96
N GLY A 192 4.00 4.82 -9.61
CA GLY A 192 4.09 4.43 -11.03
C GLY A 192 3.58 3.00 -11.28
N VAL A 193 3.99 2.04 -10.45
CA VAL A 193 3.56 0.63 -10.55
C VAL A 193 2.05 0.51 -10.36
N MET A 194 1.47 1.20 -9.38
CA MET A 194 0.02 1.17 -9.12
C MET A 194 -0.78 1.79 -10.27
N ILE A 195 -0.31 2.92 -10.84
CA ILE A 195 -0.95 3.53 -12.01
C ILE A 195 -0.91 2.58 -13.20
N VAL A 196 0.24 1.96 -13.49
CA VAL A 196 0.38 1.01 -14.60
C VAL A 196 -0.48 -0.24 -14.38
N ALA A 197 -0.45 -0.83 -13.18
CA ALA A 197 -1.24 -2.01 -12.84
C ALA A 197 -2.75 -1.73 -12.95
N THR A 198 -3.21 -0.58 -12.44
CA THR A 198 -4.61 -0.15 -12.54
C THR A 198 -5.01 0.12 -13.99
N THR A 199 -4.14 0.75 -14.78
CA THR A 199 -4.39 1.01 -16.20
C THR A 199 -4.54 -0.30 -16.98
N ILE A 200 -3.65 -1.27 -16.74
CA ILE A 200 -3.74 -2.60 -17.34
C ILE A 200 -5.05 -3.29 -16.92
N ALA A 201 -5.47 -3.13 -15.66
CA ALA A 201 -6.73 -3.70 -15.16
C ALA A 201 -7.94 -3.14 -15.88
N ILE A 202 -7.97 -1.83 -16.08
CA ILE A 202 -9.04 -1.15 -16.81
C ILE A 202 -9.06 -1.61 -18.27
N LEU A 203 -7.90 -1.68 -18.94
CA LEU A 203 -7.82 -2.13 -20.33
C LEU A 203 -8.32 -3.58 -20.50
N ILE A 204 -7.93 -4.48 -19.60
CA ILE A 204 -8.42 -5.86 -19.59
C ILE A 204 -9.93 -5.90 -19.34
N ALA A 205 -10.44 -5.14 -18.38
CA ALA A 205 -11.88 -5.07 -18.10
C ALA A 205 -12.68 -4.54 -19.30
N ILE A 206 -12.19 -3.52 -20.00
CA ILE A 206 -12.79 -2.99 -21.23
C ILE A 206 -12.78 -4.06 -22.33
N LEU A 207 -11.64 -4.72 -22.55
CA LEU A 207 -11.50 -5.77 -23.57
C LEU A 207 -12.46 -6.93 -23.30
N VAL A 208 -12.52 -7.41 -22.05
CA VAL A 208 -13.41 -8.49 -21.63
C VAL A 208 -14.87 -8.07 -21.83
N THR A 209 -15.25 -6.87 -21.40
CA THR A 209 -16.60 -6.32 -21.59
C THR A 209 -16.98 -6.24 -23.07
N TRP A 210 -16.07 -5.74 -23.91
CA TRP A 210 -16.29 -5.63 -25.35
C TRP A 210 -16.44 -7.00 -26.02
N LEU A 211 -15.60 -7.98 -25.66
CA LEU A 211 -15.73 -9.36 -26.14
C LEU A 211 -17.06 -9.99 -25.73
N PHE A 212 -17.55 -9.71 -24.52
CA PHE A 212 -18.87 -10.16 -24.07
C PHE A 212 -19.99 -9.53 -24.90
N ILE A 213 -20.00 -8.19 -25.06
CA ILE A 213 -21.02 -7.49 -25.83
C ILE A 213 -21.05 -8.02 -27.27
N ALA A 214 -19.89 -8.13 -27.92
CA ALA A 214 -19.77 -8.65 -29.29
C ALA A 214 -20.28 -10.09 -29.40
N TYR A 215 -19.95 -10.93 -28.42
CA TYR A 215 -20.41 -12.32 -28.37
C TYR A 215 -21.93 -12.42 -28.20
N PHE A 216 -22.51 -11.70 -27.23
CA PHE A 216 -23.95 -11.72 -26.96
C PHE A 216 -24.73 -11.20 -28.17
N LYS A 217 -24.29 -10.09 -28.78
CA LYS A 217 -24.91 -9.56 -30.01
C LYS A 217 -24.87 -10.58 -31.14
N ARG A 218 -23.76 -11.32 -31.30
CA ARG A 218 -23.66 -12.36 -32.34
C ARG A 218 -24.56 -13.56 -32.07
N GLN A 219 -24.74 -13.97 -30.81
CA GLN A 219 -25.62 -15.10 -30.46
C GLN A 219 -27.11 -14.73 -30.55
N LEU A 220 -27.47 -13.53 -30.13
CA LEU A 220 -28.85 -13.06 -30.14
C LEU A 220 -29.29 -12.67 -31.55
N GLY A 221 -28.40 -12.04 -32.33
CA GLY A 221 -28.70 -11.59 -33.70
C GLY A 221 -29.41 -10.24 -33.76
N GLY A 222 -29.75 -9.65 -32.61
CA GLY A 222 -30.40 -8.36 -32.40
C GLY A 222 -30.31 -7.99 -30.91
N GLU A 223 -30.86 -6.84 -30.51
CA GLU A 223 -30.89 -6.47 -29.09
C GLU A 223 -31.92 -7.34 -28.33
N PRO A 224 -31.68 -7.71 -27.05
CA PRO A 224 -32.57 -8.60 -26.30
C PRO A 224 -34.03 -8.12 -26.24
N HIS A 225 -34.23 -6.81 -26.13
CA HIS A 225 -35.56 -6.20 -26.04
C HIS A 225 -36.33 -6.33 -27.36
N GLU A 226 -35.66 -6.14 -28.51
CA GLU A 226 -36.24 -6.33 -29.84
C GLU A 226 -36.71 -7.77 -30.03
N ILE A 227 -35.88 -8.74 -29.60
CA ILE A 227 -36.22 -10.17 -29.67
C ILE A 227 -37.45 -10.49 -28.81
N ALA A 228 -37.53 -9.93 -27.61
CA ALA A 228 -38.68 -10.11 -26.71
C ALA A 228 -39.97 -9.52 -27.29
N GLU A 229 -39.89 -8.35 -27.93
CA GLU A 229 -41.04 -7.70 -28.56
C GLU A 229 -41.55 -8.50 -29.77
N ILE A 230 -40.65 -9.02 -30.61
CA ILE A 230 -41.00 -9.92 -31.72
C ILE A 230 -41.69 -11.18 -31.20
N LEU A 231 -41.18 -11.78 -30.13
CA LEU A 231 -41.81 -12.95 -29.50
C LEU A 231 -43.22 -12.65 -28.96
N LEU A 232 -43.41 -11.51 -28.29
CA LEU A 232 -44.72 -11.10 -27.77
C LEU A 232 -45.73 -10.84 -28.88
N THR A 233 -45.32 -10.19 -29.98
CA THR A 233 -46.20 -9.95 -31.12
C THR A 233 -46.58 -11.25 -31.83
N MET A 234 -45.64 -12.20 -31.97
CA MET A 234 -45.92 -13.54 -32.49
C MET A 234 -46.86 -14.34 -31.57
N ALA A 235 -46.66 -14.30 -30.26
CA ALA A 235 -47.53 -14.98 -29.28
C ALA A 235 -48.96 -14.43 -29.29
N ASN A 236 -49.12 -13.13 -29.58
CA ASN A 236 -50.41 -12.47 -29.75
C ASN A 236 -51.02 -12.66 -31.17
N GLY A 237 -50.48 -13.57 -31.98
CA GLY A 237 -51.02 -13.93 -33.30
C GLY A 237 -50.72 -12.94 -34.43
N LYS A 238 -49.87 -11.92 -34.20
CA LYS A 238 -49.51 -10.92 -35.22
C LYS A 238 -48.22 -11.32 -35.95
N ILE A 239 -48.35 -12.19 -36.96
CA ILE A 239 -47.23 -12.75 -37.74
C ILE A 239 -47.00 -11.94 -39.05
N GLY A 240 -46.97 -10.61 -38.95
CA GLY A 240 -46.90 -9.71 -40.12
C GLY A 240 -45.53 -9.07 -40.38
N ASN A 241 -44.67 -8.97 -39.36
CA ASN A 241 -43.44 -8.19 -39.45
C ASN A 241 -42.29 -9.06 -39.97
N HIS A 242 -41.57 -8.61 -40.99
CA HIS A 242 -40.41 -9.30 -41.53
C HIS A 242 -39.27 -9.29 -40.50
N VAL A 243 -38.92 -10.46 -39.96
CA VAL A 243 -37.78 -10.61 -39.05
C VAL A 243 -36.54 -10.91 -39.87
N GLU A 244 -35.70 -9.91 -40.08
CA GLU A 244 -34.41 -10.09 -40.76
C GLU A 244 -33.30 -10.26 -39.73
N SER A 245 -32.51 -11.34 -39.84
CA SER A 245 -31.38 -11.58 -38.94
C SER A 245 -30.06 -11.43 -39.69
N LYS A 246 -29.19 -10.56 -39.18
CA LYS A 246 -27.84 -10.32 -39.71
C LYS A 246 -26.85 -11.46 -39.42
N HIS A 247 -27.18 -12.37 -38.51
CA HIS A 247 -26.28 -13.43 -38.05
C HIS A 247 -26.92 -14.82 -38.16
N SER A 248 -26.44 -15.63 -39.10
CA SER A 248 -26.87 -17.03 -39.28
C SER A 248 -26.56 -17.86 -38.02
N GLY A 249 -27.56 -18.61 -37.52
CA GLY A 249 -27.45 -19.40 -36.29
C GLY A 249 -27.72 -18.64 -34.99
N SER A 250 -28.14 -17.38 -35.07
CA SER A 250 -28.61 -16.61 -33.91
C SER A 250 -30.03 -16.99 -33.48
N VAL A 251 -30.43 -16.55 -32.29
CA VAL A 251 -31.82 -16.68 -31.80
C VAL A 251 -32.78 -15.99 -32.76
N LEU A 252 -32.47 -14.76 -33.21
CA LEU A 252 -33.28 -14.04 -34.17
C LEU A 252 -33.40 -14.77 -35.53
N HIS A 253 -32.32 -15.39 -36.01
CA HIS A 253 -32.37 -16.23 -37.22
C HIS A 253 -33.28 -17.45 -37.04
N SER A 254 -33.25 -18.06 -35.85
CA SER A 254 -34.10 -19.20 -35.52
C SER A 254 -35.57 -18.78 -35.43
N LEU A 255 -35.85 -17.60 -34.89
CA LEU A 255 -37.19 -17.01 -34.85
C LEU A 255 -37.71 -16.67 -36.24
N ALA A 256 -36.88 -16.09 -37.12
CA ALA A 256 -37.24 -15.83 -38.51
C ALA A 256 -37.60 -17.13 -39.24
N ARG A 257 -36.85 -18.22 -39.01
CA ARG A 257 -37.15 -19.54 -39.58
C ARG A 257 -38.47 -20.11 -39.05
N LEU A 258 -38.73 -20.00 -37.75
CA LEU A 258 -39.97 -20.44 -37.13
C LEU A 258 -41.18 -19.64 -37.66
N GLN A 259 -41.03 -18.33 -37.81
CA GLN A 259 -42.03 -17.46 -38.40
C GLN A 259 -42.35 -17.86 -39.85
N HIS A 260 -41.32 -18.11 -40.66
CA HIS A 260 -41.48 -18.59 -42.03
C HIS A 260 -42.23 -19.92 -42.09
N GLN A 261 -41.86 -20.87 -41.21
CA GLN A 261 -42.52 -22.17 -41.15
C GLN A 261 -43.99 -22.03 -40.74
N LEU A 262 -44.31 -21.25 -39.70
CA LEU A 262 -45.68 -20.99 -39.27
C LEU A 262 -46.52 -20.35 -40.38
N ASN A 263 -45.99 -19.33 -41.06
CA ASN A 263 -46.69 -18.68 -42.17
C ASN A 263 -46.93 -19.65 -43.34
N SER A 264 -45.95 -20.52 -43.65
CA SER A 264 -46.12 -21.57 -44.66
C SER A 264 -47.19 -22.60 -44.28
N THR A 265 -47.23 -23.03 -43.02
CA THR A 265 -48.24 -23.97 -42.51
C THR A 265 -49.63 -23.35 -42.54
N VAL A 266 -49.78 -22.09 -42.09
CA VAL A 266 -51.07 -21.38 -42.12
C VAL A 266 -51.55 -21.19 -43.57
N LYS A 267 -50.67 -20.80 -44.49
CA LYS A 267 -51.00 -20.72 -45.93
C LYS A 267 -51.40 -22.09 -46.50
N GLY A 268 -50.71 -23.16 -46.11
CA GLY A 268 -51.04 -24.54 -46.52
C GLY A 268 -52.38 -25.02 -45.99
N ILE A 269 -52.75 -24.66 -44.76
CA ILE A 269 -54.07 -24.94 -44.17
C ILE A 269 -55.15 -24.15 -44.91
N ASN A 270 -54.95 -22.84 -45.14
CA ASN A 270 -55.91 -22.03 -45.88
C ASN A 270 -56.10 -22.54 -47.32
N HIS A 271 -55.01 -22.94 -47.99
CA HIS A 271 -55.10 -23.53 -49.32
C HIS A 271 -55.87 -24.87 -49.27
N SER A 272 -55.58 -25.74 -48.31
CA SER A 272 -56.31 -26.99 -48.13
C SER A 272 -57.80 -26.76 -47.85
N ALA A 273 -58.14 -25.77 -47.01
CA ALA A 273 -59.51 -25.39 -46.70
C ALA A 273 -60.25 -24.81 -47.91
N ASP A 274 -59.58 -23.98 -48.72
CA ASP A 274 -60.11 -23.43 -49.97
C ASP A 274 -60.31 -24.53 -51.02
N SER A 275 -59.38 -25.49 -51.11
CA SER A 275 -59.52 -26.68 -51.94
C SER A 275 -60.69 -27.57 -51.51
N ILE A 276 -60.86 -27.82 -50.20
CA ILE A 276 -62.02 -28.56 -49.66
C ILE A 276 -63.32 -27.80 -49.96
N THR A 277 -63.36 -26.49 -49.75
CA THR A 277 -64.55 -25.68 -50.02
C THR A 277 -64.94 -25.73 -51.50
N ARG A 278 -63.97 -25.59 -52.41
CA ARG A 278 -64.19 -25.74 -53.86
C ARG A 278 -64.65 -27.15 -54.23
N GLN A 279 -64.11 -28.18 -53.58
CA GLN A 279 -64.48 -29.57 -53.82
C GLN A 279 -65.88 -29.89 -53.29
N SER A 280 -66.25 -29.40 -52.11
CA SER A 280 -67.61 -29.49 -51.58
C SER A 280 -68.61 -28.72 -52.43
N GLN A 281 -68.25 -27.57 -53.01
CA GLN A 281 -69.11 -26.86 -53.97
C GLN A 281 -69.31 -27.66 -55.26
N THR A 282 -68.25 -28.27 -55.81
CA THR A 282 -68.39 -29.13 -57.00
C THR A 282 -69.20 -30.40 -56.70
N GLU A 283 -69.07 -30.98 -55.51
CA GLU A 283 -69.89 -32.11 -55.07
C GLU A 283 -71.36 -31.72 -54.83
N SER A 284 -71.64 -30.55 -54.23
CA SER A 284 -73.00 -30.00 -54.12
C SER A 284 -73.63 -29.70 -55.48
N ASP A 285 -72.88 -29.12 -56.41
CA ASP A 285 -73.35 -28.84 -57.77
C ASP A 285 -73.62 -30.15 -58.54
N SER A 286 -72.83 -31.20 -58.30
CA SER A 286 -73.07 -32.53 -58.89
C SER A 286 -74.20 -33.33 -58.22
N SER A 287 -74.50 -33.08 -56.94
CA SER A 287 -75.62 -33.71 -56.21
C SER A 287 -76.95 -33.01 -56.50
N GLY A 288 -76.94 -31.71 -56.83
CA GLY A 288 -78.13 -30.97 -57.28
C GLY A 288 -78.64 -31.38 -58.67
N ASN A 289 -77.96 -32.28 -59.37
CA ASN A 289 -78.32 -32.76 -60.70
C ASN A 289 -78.80 -34.23 -60.71
N LEU A 290 -79.14 -34.80 -59.53
CA LEU A 290 -79.58 -36.19 -59.38
C LEU A 290 -81.00 -36.36 -58.79
N ASP A 291 -81.82 -35.31 -58.75
CA ASP A 291 -83.26 -35.48 -58.53
C ASP A 291 -83.98 -35.61 -59.89
N PHE A 292 -84.56 -36.80 -60.10
CA PHE A 292 -85.45 -37.20 -61.19
C PHE A 292 -86.80 -36.47 -61.16
#